data_AF-A0A1Y1UY36-F1
#
_entry.id   AF-A0A1Y1UY36-F1
#
_cell.length_a   1.000
_cell.length_b   1.000
_cell.length_c   1.000
_cell.angle_alpha   90.00
_cell.angle_beta   90.00
_cell.angle_gamma   90.00
#
_symmetry.space_group_name_H-M   'P 1'
#
loop_
_entity.id
_entity.type
_entity.pdbx_description
1 polymer ?
#
loop_
_entity_poly.entity_id
_entity_poly.type
_entity_poly.pdbx_seq_one_letter_code
_entity_poly.pdbx_strand_id
1 'polypeptide(L)'
;MNSNYNIDYNDCDSDKSTMPISYESEQDLFEEVEFQDEMVQLTNLIKEKEFDIVITAIECNVSIEFLDILLSRLKYNINKFTIFKNGEIKSPLYAAISKKHFKIADFIISKGGDVNYVQNNFNIAKLLMENNLFTTKVFMYLLNRD
;
A
#
# COMPACT_ATOMS: atom_id res chain seq x y z
N MET A 1 -59.81 -32.17 -50.18
CA MET A 1 -61.03 -31.57 -49.62
C MET A 1 -60.85 -31.50 -48.11
N ASN A 2 -61.09 -30.31 -47.55
CA ASN A 2 -61.51 -30.02 -46.18
C ASN A 2 -61.78 -31.26 -45.30
N SER A 3 -61.38 -31.32 -44.03
CA SER A 3 -61.04 -30.26 -43.09
C SER A 3 -60.96 -30.91 -41.69
N ASN A 4 -60.42 -30.14 -40.73
CA ASN A 4 -60.97 -29.98 -39.39
C ASN A 4 -60.74 -31.05 -38.30
N TYR A 5 -60.12 -30.56 -37.21
CA TYR A 5 -60.46 -30.75 -35.78
C TYR A 5 -60.34 -32.19 -35.23
N ASN A 6 -59.88 -32.48 -34.01
CA ASN A 6 -59.60 -31.71 -32.81
C ASN A 6 -58.84 -32.64 -31.83
N ILE A 7 -57.86 -32.07 -31.13
CA ILE A 7 -57.48 -32.23 -29.70
C ILE A 7 -57.94 -33.48 -28.92
N ASP A 8 -56.98 -34.18 -28.29
CA ASP A 8 -56.97 -34.47 -26.83
C ASP A 8 -55.60 -35.07 -26.46
N TYR A 9 -54.72 -34.30 -25.82
CA TYR A 9 -54.41 -34.31 -24.37
C TYR A 9 -53.96 -35.64 -23.76
N ASN A 10 -52.74 -35.53 -23.22
CA ASN A 10 -52.17 -36.28 -22.10
C ASN A 10 -51.77 -37.73 -22.39
N ASP A 11 -50.46 -37.98 -22.38
CA ASP A 11 -49.90 -38.55 -21.16
C ASP A 11 -48.43 -38.18 -20.98
N CYS A 12 -48.22 -37.50 -19.86
CA CYS A 12 -46.99 -37.35 -19.11
C CYS A 12 -46.40 -38.71 -18.74
N ASP A 13 -45.12 -38.93 -18.99
CA ASP A 13 -44.12 -39.05 -17.92
C ASP A 13 -42.76 -39.55 -18.41
N SER A 14 -41.74 -39.11 -17.66
CA SER A 14 -40.38 -39.66 -17.50
C SER A 14 -39.26 -39.15 -18.43
N ASP A 15 -38.72 -37.98 -18.05
CA ASP A 15 -37.34 -37.83 -17.58
C ASP A 15 -36.17 -38.39 -18.43
N LYS A 16 -35.38 -37.49 -19.03
CA LYS A 16 -34.15 -36.97 -18.39
C LYS A 16 -33.45 -35.86 -19.18
N SER A 17 -33.46 -34.67 -18.57
CA SER A 17 -32.29 -33.81 -18.35
C SER A 17 -31.49 -33.32 -19.55
N THR A 18 -31.96 -32.22 -20.15
CA THR A 18 -31.07 -31.18 -20.71
C THR A 18 -30.90 -30.10 -19.64
N MET A 19 -29.75 -30.09 -18.94
CA MET A 19 -29.31 -28.95 -18.16
C MET A 19 -28.70 -27.93 -19.15
N PRO A 20 -29.21 -26.69 -19.25
CA PRO A 20 -28.53 -25.65 -20.00
C PRO A 20 -27.42 -25.05 -19.14
N ILE A 21 -26.19 -25.07 -19.67
CA ILE A 21 -25.06 -24.32 -19.14
C ILE A 21 -25.39 -22.85 -19.36
N SER A 22 -25.59 -22.08 -18.28
CA SER A 22 -25.71 -20.62 -18.36
C SER A 22 -24.32 -20.03 -18.59
N TYR A 23 -24.18 -19.29 -19.69
CA TYR A 23 -22.98 -18.54 -20.03
C TYR A 23 -22.75 -17.43 -18.99
N GLU A 24 -21.70 -17.56 -18.19
CA GLU A 24 -21.17 -16.45 -17.37
C GLU A 24 -20.53 -15.42 -18.32
N SER A 25 -20.91 -14.16 -18.14
CA SER A 25 -20.57 -13.03 -19.01
C SER A 25 -19.06 -12.77 -19.05
N GLU A 26 -18.51 -12.64 -20.25
CA GLU A 26 -17.08 -12.29 -20.47
C GLU A 26 -16.65 -11.03 -19.70
N GLN A 27 -17.59 -10.12 -19.41
CA GLN A 27 -17.38 -8.89 -18.64
C GLN A 27 -16.84 -9.14 -17.23
N ASP A 28 -17.35 -10.15 -16.53
CA ASP A 28 -16.91 -10.47 -15.15
C ASP A 28 -15.50 -11.08 -15.15
N LEU A 29 -15.17 -11.81 -16.21
CA LEU A 29 -13.84 -12.40 -16.42
C LEU A 29 -12.79 -11.33 -16.75
N PHE A 30 -13.14 -10.28 -17.49
CA PHE A 30 -12.23 -9.16 -17.78
C PHE A 30 -11.93 -8.33 -16.54
N GLU A 31 -12.94 -8.06 -15.71
CA GLU A 31 -12.76 -7.30 -14.47
C GLU A 31 -11.91 -8.10 -13.46
N GLU A 32 -12.14 -9.41 -13.30
CA GLU A 32 -11.32 -10.25 -12.42
C GLU A 32 -9.86 -10.37 -12.87
N VAL A 33 -9.59 -10.44 -14.18
CA VAL A 33 -8.22 -10.51 -14.72
C VAL A 33 -7.46 -9.19 -14.53
N GLU A 34 -8.11 -8.06 -14.78
CA GLU A 34 -7.52 -6.72 -14.59
C GLU A 34 -7.18 -6.47 -13.10
N PHE A 35 -8.08 -6.86 -12.19
CA PHE A 35 -7.85 -6.77 -10.74
C PHE A 35 -6.73 -7.69 -10.25
N GLN A 36 -6.58 -8.89 -10.82
CA GLN A 36 -5.48 -9.81 -10.47
C GLN A 36 -4.12 -9.26 -10.91
N ASP A 37 -4.05 -8.64 -12.09
CA ASP A 37 -2.82 -8.03 -12.59
C ASP A 37 -2.39 -6.81 -11.76
N GLU A 38 -3.33 -5.97 -11.32
CA GLU A 38 -3.03 -4.87 -10.40
C GLU A 38 -2.52 -5.37 -9.03
N MET A 39 -3.14 -6.43 -8.50
CA MET A 39 -2.71 -7.04 -7.23
C MET A 39 -1.32 -7.68 -7.34
N VAL A 40 -0.98 -8.28 -8.48
CA VAL A 40 0.36 -8.81 -8.75
C VAL A 40 1.38 -7.67 -8.87
N GLN A 41 1.05 -6.57 -9.54
CA GLN A 41 1.92 -5.39 -9.65
C GLN A 41 2.19 -4.75 -8.29
N LEU A 42 1.15 -4.54 -7.47
CA LEU A 42 1.28 -4.06 -6.09
C LEU A 42 2.15 -4.98 -5.24
N THR A 43 1.94 -6.29 -5.38
CA THR A 43 2.73 -7.30 -4.68
C THR A 43 4.20 -7.26 -5.11
N ASN A 44 4.49 -7.03 -6.39
CA ASN A 44 5.85 -6.91 -6.92
C ASN A 44 6.52 -5.60 -6.45
N LEU A 45 5.81 -4.47 -6.46
CA LEU A 45 6.30 -3.19 -5.91
C LEU A 45 6.70 -3.31 -4.44
N ILE A 46 5.89 -4.02 -3.64
CA ILE A 46 6.18 -4.29 -2.22
C ILE A 46 7.39 -5.22 -2.07
N LYS A 47 7.51 -6.25 -2.92
CA LYS A 47 8.61 -7.23 -2.88
C LYS A 47 9.95 -6.66 -3.32
N GLU A 48 9.96 -5.76 -4.31
CA GLU A 48 11.20 -5.19 -4.85
C GLU A 48 11.86 -4.13 -3.94
N LYS A 49 11.28 -3.82 -2.77
CA LYS A 49 11.71 -2.72 -1.89
C LYS A 49 11.80 -1.37 -2.62
N GLU A 50 11.14 -1.25 -3.76
CA GLU A 50 10.93 0.03 -4.43
C GLU A 50 9.96 0.91 -3.64
N PHE A 51 9.13 0.28 -2.80
CA PHE A 51 8.02 0.93 -2.12
C PHE A 51 7.96 0.58 -0.63
N ASP A 52 8.10 1.59 0.24
CA ASP A 52 7.85 1.46 1.67
C ASP A 52 6.66 2.34 2.03
N ILE A 53 5.48 1.72 2.19
CA ILE A 53 4.20 2.41 2.31
C ILE A 53 4.17 3.48 3.42
N VAL A 54 4.86 3.23 4.53
CA VAL A 54 4.92 4.19 5.65
C VAL A 54 5.79 5.38 5.28
N ILE A 55 6.97 5.14 4.69
CA ILE A 55 7.86 6.21 4.23
C ILE A 55 7.18 7.05 3.14
N THR A 56 6.53 6.41 2.16
CA THR A 56 5.79 7.11 1.11
C THR A 56 4.66 7.97 1.69
N ALA A 57 3.87 7.43 2.62
CA ALA A 57 2.79 8.19 3.26
C ALA A 57 3.33 9.44 4.00
N ILE A 58 4.46 9.30 4.70
CA ILE A 58 5.15 10.42 5.37
C ILE A 58 5.57 11.49 4.35
N GLU A 59 6.16 11.07 3.23
CA GLU A 59 6.60 11.99 2.17
C GLU A 59 5.43 12.70 1.48
N CYS A 60 4.26 12.06 1.41
CA CYS A 60 3.02 12.65 0.90
C CYS A 60 2.29 13.55 1.92
N ASN A 61 2.84 13.73 3.12
CA ASN A 61 2.23 14.55 4.19
C ASN A 61 0.80 14.12 4.57
N VAL A 62 0.55 12.80 4.68
CA VAL A 62 -0.75 12.28 5.11
C VAL A 62 -1.14 12.80 6.51
N SER A 63 -2.42 12.65 6.86
CA SER A 63 -2.88 12.99 8.21
C SER A 63 -2.23 12.10 9.28
N ILE A 64 -2.06 12.63 10.49
CA ILE A 64 -1.47 11.89 11.61
C ILE A 64 -2.31 10.67 11.95
N GLU A 65 -3.63 10.78 11.84
CA GLU A 65 -4.58 9.71 12.08
C GLU A 65 -4.36 8.56 11.10
N PHE A 66 -4.18 8.87 9.80
CA PHE A 66 -3.91 7.86 8.79
C PHE A 66 -2.55 7.19 9.01
N LEU A 67 -1.52 7.99 9.32
CA LEU A 67 -0.20 7.46 9.64
C LEU A 67 -0.24 6.55 10.88
N ASP A 68 -1.00 6.90 11.93
CA ASP A 68 -1.13 6.08 13.13
C ASP A 68 -1.78 4.72 12.83
N ILE A 69 -2.80 4.71 11.96
CA ILE A 69 -3.45 3.48 11.49
C ILE A 69 -2.42 2.59 10.75
N LEU A 70 -1.61 3.17 9.87
CA LEU A 70 -0.58 2.43 9.13
C LEU A 70 0.47 1.82 10.08
N LEU A 71 1.04 2.63 10.97
CA LEU A 71 2.05 2.18 11.94
C LEU A 71 1.51 1.04 12.81
N SER A 72 0.28 1.19 13.29
CA SER A 72 -0.39 0.21 14.16
C SER A 72 -0.71 -1.10 13.44
N ARG A 73 -1.32 -1.04 12.26
CA ARG A 73 -1.72 -2.25 11.50
C ARG A 73 -0.54 -3.05 10.99
N LEU A 74 0.52 -2.37 10.58
CA LEU A 74 1.71 -3.01 10.04
C LEU A 74 2.70 -3.46 11.11
N LYS A 75 2.47 -3.11 12.39
CA LYS A 75 3.46 -3.26 13.47
C LYS A 75 4.83 -2.73 13.04
N TYR A 76 4.81 -1.55 12.43
CA TYR A 76 5.95 -1.02 11.70
C TYR A 76 7.10 -0.66 12.65
N ASN A 77 8.33 -1.05 12.31
CA ASN A 77 9.51 -0.64 13.07
C ASN A 77 9.83 0.83 12.77
N ILE A 78 9.51 1.71 13.73
CA ILE A 78 9.63 3.17 13.59
C ILE A 78 11.06 3.67 13.32
N ASN A 79 12.06 2.90 13.74
CA ASN A 79 13.49 3.24 13.60
C ASN A 79 14.16 2.54 12.39
N LYS A 80 13.40 1.79 11.59
CA LYS A 80 13.91 1.08 10.41
C LYS A 80 14.55 2.05 9.40
N PHE A 81 15.73 1.71 8.90
CA PHE A 81 16.23 2.25 7.63
C PHE A 81 15.89 1.32 6.47
N THR A 82 15.30 1.87 5.43
CA THR A 82 15.01 1.19 4.15
C THR A 82 15.99 1.70 3.10
N ILE A 83 16.62 0.75 2.39
CA ILE A 83 17.43 1.02 1.20
C ILE A 83 16.53 0.76 0.00
N PHE A 84 16.29 1.80 -0.79
CA PHE A 84 15.48 1.76 -2.00
C PHE A 84 16.34 1.37 -3.20
N LYS A 85 15.70 0.91 -4.28
CA LYS A 85 16.39 0.46 -5.50
C LYS A 85 17.20 1.57 -6.19
N ASN A 86 16.77 2.81 -6.06
CA ASN A 86 17.51 3.99 -6.55
C ASN A 86 18.75 4.33 -5.70
N GLY A 87 19.05 3.54 -4.65
CA GLY A 87 20.16 3.77 -3.74
C GLY A 87 19.85 4.73 -2.60
N GLU A 88 18.65 5.33 -2.56
CA GLU A 88 18.25 6.17 -1.43
C GLU A 88 18.11 5.34 -0.17
N ILE A 89 18.50 5.94 0.95
CA ILE A 89 18.37 5.34 2.27
C ILE A 89 17.51 6.27 3.11
N LYS A 90 16.41 5.75 3.65
CA LYS A 90 15.46 6.55 4.43
C LYS A 90 15.00 5.78 5.65
N SER A 91 14.88 6.47 6.77
CA SER A 91 14.03 6.06 7.89
C SER A 91 12.74 6.90 7.91
N PRO A 92 11.68 6.47 8.61
CA PRO A 92 10.48 7.29 8.78
C PRO A 92 10.79 8.71 9.26
N LEU A 93 11.65 8.83 10.27
CA LEU A 93 12.02 10.12 10.85
C LEU A 93 12.87 10.97 9.89
N TYR A 94 13.82 10.36 9.16
CA TYR A 94 14.54 11.04 8.07
C TYR A 94 13.59 11.57 7.00
N ALA A 95 12.61 10.77 6.56
CA ALA A 95 11.65 11.17 5.53
C ALA A 95 10.82 12.38 5.98
N ALA A 96 10.33 12.38 7.22
CA ALA A 96 9.58 13.52 7.75
C ALA A 96 10.43 14.80 7.83
N ILE A 97 11.67 14.70 8.33
CA ILE A 97 12.56 15.85 8.50
C ILE A 97 13.04 16.41 7.15
N SER A 98 13.46 15.54 6.24
CA SER A 98 13.93 15.93 4.89
C SER A 98 12.85 16.67 4.09
N LYS A 99 11.57 16.29 4.26
CA LYS A 99 10.40 16.98 3.68
C LYS A 99 9.88 18.16 4.51
N LYS A 100 10.51 18.48 5.64
CA LYS A 100 10.11 19.55 6.59
C LYS A 100 8.71 19.33 7.19
N HIS A 101 8.22 18.10 7.23
CA HIS A 101 6.97 17.71 7.88
C HIS A 101 7.18 17.56 9.40
N PHE A 102 7.55 18.65 10.09
CA PHE A 102 7.93 18.61 11.51
C PHE A 102 6.82 18.11 12.43
N LYS A 103 5.54 18.32 12.08
CA LYS A 103 4.41 17.76 12.83
C LYS A 103 4.37 16.22 12.76
N ILE A 104 4.68 15.66 11.58
CA ILE A 104 4.82 14.21 11.40
C ILE A 104 6.08 13.71 12.13
N ALA A 105 7.19 14.46 12.05
CA ALA A 105 8.42 14.09 12.77
C ALA A 105 8.19 14.05 14.30
N ASP A 106 7.53 15.06 14.87
CA ASP A 106 7.18 15.10 16.29
C ASP A 106 6.27 13.93 16.68
N PHE A 107 5.33 13.55 15.81
CA PHE A 107 4.49 12.37 16.02
C PHE A 107 5.28 11.05 15.95
N ILE A 108 6.23 10.91 15.02
CA ILE A 108 7.10 9.75 14.92
C ILE A 108 7.96 9.62 16.19
N ILE A 109 8.51 10.73 16.69
CA ILE A 109 9.27 10.78 17.96
C ILE A 109 8.37 10.36 19.12
N SER A 110 7.13 10.85 19.21
CA SER A 110 6.20 10.48 20.29
C SER A 110 5.80 9.00 20.27
N LYS A 111 5.94 8.33 19.12
CA LYS A 111 5.77 6.86 18.96
C LYS A 111 7.05 6.06 19.21
N GLY A 112 8.11 6.68 19.72
CA GLY A 112 9.39 6.04 20.03
C GLY A 112 10.44 6.14 18.92
N GLY A 113 10.24 7.03 17.95
CA GLY A 113 11.25 7.38 16.96
C GLY A 113 12.47 8.02 17.63
N ASP A 114 13.62 7.40 17.48
CA ASP A 114 14.88 7.86 18.06
C ASP A 114 15.69 8.64 17.02
N VAL A 115 15.91 9.93 17.32
CA VAL A 115 16.64 10.88 16.48
C VAL A 115 18.11 10.44 16.29
N ASN A 116 18.67 9.75 17.28
CA ASN A 116 20.05 9.29 17.33
C ASN A 116 20.21 7.82 16.91
N TYR A 117 19.14 7.17 16.47
CA TYR A 117 19.19 5.76 16.10
C TYR A 117 20.22 5.51 15.00
N VAL A 118 21.05 4.49 15.22
CA VAL A 118 22.11 4.08 14.29
C VAL A 118 21.87 2.66 13.81
N GLN A 119 21.92 2.43 12.49
CA GLN A 119 21.89 1.11 11.89
C GLN A 119 22.90 1.03 10.75
N ASN A 120 23.82 0.07 10.78
CA ASN A 120 24.81 -0.15 9.71
C ASN A 120 25.54 1.13 9.26
N ASN A 121 25.95 1.97 10.21
CA ASN A 121 26.59 3.30 9.99
C ASN A 121 25.68 4.36 9.33
N PHE A 122 24.37 4.13 9.28
CA PHE A 122 23.36 5.13 8.95
C PHE A 122 22.82 5.76 10.22
N ASN A 123 22.71 7.09 10.23
CA ASN A 123 21.91 7.84 11.18
C ASN A 123 21.29 9.04 10.45
N ILE A 124 20.28 9.66 11.05
CA ILE A 124 19.50 10.71 10.38
C ILE A 124 20.37 11.92 10.01
N ALA A 125 21.22 12.37 10.93
CA ALA A 125 22.11 13.53 10.71
C ALA A 125 23.06 13.31 9.53
N LYS A 126 23.70 12.15 9.46
CA LYS A 126 24.63 11.78 8.38
C LYS A 126 23.91 11.74 7.02
N LEU A 127 22.75 11.10 6.94
CA LEU A 127 21.97 11.04 5.70
C LEU A 127 21.55 12.45 5.24
N LEU A 128 21.13 13.32 6.16
CA LEU A 128 20.77 14.70 5.83
C LEU A 128 21.98 15.50 5.31
N MET A 129 23.18 15.27 5.85
CA MET A 129 24.41 15.91 5.36
C MET A 129 24.76 15.42 3.95
N GLU A 130 24.76 14.11 3.73
CA GLU A 130 25.08 13.49 2.43
C GLU A 130 24.13 13.95 1.31
N ASN A 131 22.87 14.25 1.65
CA ASN A 131 21.85 14.72 0.71
C ASN A 131 21.74 16.25 0.61
N ASN A 132 22.65 17.02 1.23
CA ASN A 132 22.61 18.50 1.28
C ASN A 132 21.30 19.08 1.89
N LEU A 133 20.68 18.36 2.83
CA LEU A 133 19.43 18.74 3.51
C LEU A 133 19.66 19.22 4.96
N PHE A 134 20.90 19.18 5.45
CA PHE A 134 21.28 19.61 6.79
C PHE A 134 21.34 21.14 6.92
N THR A 135 20.17 21.78 6.86
CA THR A 135 20.02 23.23 7.02
C THR A 135 20.04 23.66 8.48
N THR A 136 20.29 24.94 8.77
CA THR A 136 20.20 25.50 10.13
C THR A 136 18.88 25.19 10.82
N LYS A 137 17.75 25.23 10.08
CA LYS A 137 16.43 24.89 10.63
C LYS A 137 16.36 23.42 11.07
N VAL A 138 16.87 22.51 10.25
CA VAL A 138 16.91 21.07 10.56
C VAL A 138 17.85 20.80 11.72
N PHE A 139 19.03 21.43 11.74
CA PHE A 139 19.96 21.34 12.85
C PHE A 139 19.33 21.78 14.18
N MET A 140 18.67 22.95 14.19
CA MET A 140 17.97 23.43 15.38
C MET A 140 16.82 22.52 15.81
N TYR A 141 16.12 21.90 14.86
CA TYR A 141 15.09 20.92 15.17
C TYR A 141 15.66 19.69 15.87
N LEU A 142 16.77 19.13 15.35
CA LEU A 142 17.42 17.95 15.92
C LEU A 142 17.96 18.23 17.34
N LEU A 143 18.64 19.36 17.56
CA LEU A 143 19.20 19.71 18.87
C LEU A 143 18.14 19.87 19.98
N ASN A 144 16.91 20.24 19.63
CA ASN A 144 15.83 20.40 20.60
C ASN A 144 15.13 19.08 20.95
N ARG A 145 15.63 17.94 20.44
CA ARG A 145 15.05 16.61 20.56
C ARG A 145 16.03 15.54 21.05
N ASP A 146 17.27 15.93 21.39
CA ASP A 146 18.30 15.12 22.06
C ASP A 146 18.08 15.01 23.58
#